data_AF-A0A2D0KZZ6-F1
#
_entry.id   AF-A0A2D0KZZ6-F1
#
_cell.length_a   1.000
_cell.length_b   1.000
_cell.length_c   1.000
_cell.angle_alpha   90.00
_cell.angle_beta   90.00
_cell.angle_gamma   90.00
#
_symmetry.space_group_name_H-M   'P 1'
#
loop_
_entity.id
_entity.type
_entity.pdbx_description
1 polymer ?
#
loop_
_entity_poly.entity_id
_entity_poly.type
_entity_poly.pdbx_seq_one_letter_code
_entity_poly.pdbx_strand_id
1 'polypeptide(L)' 'MSTLYNDGCLHQQDVVDYLVKEGNEHHLKENADGNLALSTKLINKFRIDSGDSVVWVKSDKYWRFRVNEDEDGREARG' A
#
# COMPACT_ATOMS: atom_id res chain seq x y z
N MET A 1 -13.32 -8.66 -3.64
CA MET A 1 -12.17 -9.18 -4.41
C MET A 1 -10.94 -8.98 -3.55
N SER A 2 -10.38 -10.08 -3.05
CA SER A 2 -9.31 -10.08 -2.04
C SER A 2 -7.96 -10.19 -2.75
N THR A 3 -7.51 -9.11 -3.37
CA THR A 3 -6.29 -9.06 -4.20
C THR A 3 -5.03 -9.49 -3.44
N LEU A 4 -4.95 -9.17 -2.14
CA LEU A 4 -3.83 -9.60 -1.28
C LEU A 4 -3.64 -11.10 -1.12
N TYR A 5 -4.73 -11.88 -1.07
CA TYR A 5 -4.64 -13.29 -0.73
C TYR A 5 -4.33 -14.17 -1.95
N ASN A 6 -4.69 -13.70 -3.15
CA ASN A 6 -4.54 -14.49 -4.37
C ASN A 6 -3.26 -14.15 -5.16
N ASP A 7 -2.80 -12.90 -5.09
CA ASP A 7 -1.64 -12.41 -5.87
C ASP A 7 -0.39 -12.19 -5.00
N GLY A 8 -0.51 -12.21 -3.67
CA GLY A 8 0.60 -11.93 -2.75
C GLY A 8 1.08 -10.47 -2.74
N CYS A 9 0.41 -9.59 -3.49
CA CYS A 9 0.69 -8.17 -3.57
C CYS A 9 -0.59 -7.32 -3.45
N LEU A 10 -0.45 -6.08 -2.96
CA LEU A 10 -1.48 -5.07 -2.84
C LEU A 10 -1.03 -3.81 -3.55
N HIS A 11 -1.62 -3.49 -4.69
CA HIS A 11 -1.31 -2.23 -5.35
C HIS A 11 -1.98 -1.07 -4.63
N GLN A 12 -1.29 0.05 -4.52
CA GLN A 12 -1.90 1.26 -3.96
C GLN A 12 -3.14 1.69 -4.74
N GLN A 13 -3.13 1.52 -6.06
CA GLN A 13 -4.26 1.87 -6.90
C GLN A 13 -5.51 1.05 -6.53
N ASP A 14 -5.38 -0.26 -6.30
CA ASP A 14 -6.51 -1.10 -5.88
C ASP A 14 -7.15 -0.60 -4.57
N VAL A 15 -6.34 -0.14 -3.62
CA VAL A 15 -6.82 0.42 -2.36
C VAL A 15 -7.52 1.75 -2.59
N VAL A 16 -6.99 2.60 -3.48
CA VAL A 16 -7.62 3.86 -3.87
C VAL A 16 -8.99 3.59 -4.50
N ASP A 17 -9.07 2.72 -5.50
CA ASP A 17 -10.31 2.32 -6.16
C ASP A 17 -11.33 1.75 -5.18
N TYR A 18 -10.88 0.90 -4.25
CA TYR A 18 -11.73 0.37 -3.18
C TYR A 18 -12.28 1.48 -2.29
N LEU A 19 -11.44 2.42 -1.83
CA LEU A 19 -11.86 3.52 -0.96
C LEU A 19 -12.83 4.48 -1.67
N VAL A 20 -12.59 4.78 -2.94
CA VAL A 20 -13.51 5.59 -3.75
C VAL A 20 -14.86 4.89 -3.88
N LYS A 21 -14.85 3.59 -4.21
CA LYS A 21 -16.08 2.79 -4.37
C LYS A 21 -16.91 2.72 -3.09
N GLU A 22 -16.25 2.66 -1.93
CA GLU A 22 -16.90 2.63 -0.62
C GLU A 22 -17.22 4.03 -0.07
N GLY A 23 -16.93 5.12 -0.81
CA GLY A 23 -17.16 6.50 -0.35
C GLY A 23 -16.25 6.97 0.78
N ASN A 24 -15.10 6.32 0.96
CA ASN A 24 -14.12 6.59 2.03
C ASN A 24 -12.96 7.49 1.55
N GLU A 25 -13.26 8.45 0.67
CA GLU A 25 -12.28 9.37 0.07
C GLU A 25 -11.57 10.25 1.10
N HIS A 26 -12.12 10.39 2.31
CA HIS A 26 -11.46 11.05 3.44
C HIS A 26 -10.13 10.39 3.87
N HIS A 27 -9.89 9.14 3.46
CA HIS A 27 -8.62 8.45 3.62
C HIS A 27 -7.64 8.67 2.46
N LEU A 28 -8.05 9.39 1.42
CA LEU A 28 -7.25 9.72 0.26
C LEU A 28 -6.69 11.15 0.37
N LYS A 29 -5.68 11.43 -0.44
CA LYS A 29 -5.11 12.76 -0.65
C LYS A 29 -4.77 12.92 -2.13
N GLU A 30 -4.92 14.12 -2.64
CA GLU A 30 -4.36 14.46 -3.95
C GLU A 30 -2.84 14.66 -3.82
N ASN A 31 -2.07 14.09 -4.74
CA ASN A 31 -0.63 14.33 -4.83
C ASN A 31 -0.33 15.54 -5.73
N ALA A 32 0.94 15.93 -5.85
CA ALA A 32 1.36 17.08 -6.66
C ALA A 32 1.05 16.94 -8.16
N ASP A 33 0.71 15.74 -8.62
CA ASP A 33 0.39 15.39 -10.01
C ASP A 33 -1.13 15.44 -10.27
N GLY A 34 -1.96 15.75 -9.26
CA GLY A 34 -3.42 15.75 -9.37
C GLY A 34 -4.05 14.35 -9.23
N ASN A 35 -3.27 13.35 -8.84
CA ASN A 35 -3.73 11.98 -8.69
C ASN A 35 -4.12 11.66 -7.24
N LEU A 36 -5.17 10.85 -7.06
CA LEU A 36 -5.56 10.32 -5.75
C LEU A 36 -4.53 9.30 -5.24
N ALA A 37 -4.07 9.50 -4.01
CA ALA A 37 -3.15 8.64 -3.30
C ALA A 37 -3.64 8.39 -1.87
N LEU A 38 -3.14 7.36 -1.21
CA LEU A 38 -3.49 7.14 0.20
C LEU A 38 -2.95 8.27 1.07
N SER A 39 -3.77 8.72 2.02
CA SER A 39 -3.35 9.70 3.01
C SER A 39 -2.19 9.16 3.85
N THR A 40 -1.29 10.06 4.25
CA THR A 40 -0.15 9.69 5.09
C THR A 40 -0.60 9.04 6.41
N LYS A 41 -1.77 9.44 6.93
CA LYS A 41 -2.38 8.87 8.14
C LYS A 41 -2.73 7.39 7.94
N LEU A 42 -3.38 7.05 6.84
CA LEU A 42 -3.73 5.67 6.53
C LEU A 42 -2.48 4.81 6.31
N ILE A 43 -1.50 5.31 5.54
CA ILE A 43 -0.24 4.61 5.29
C ILE A 43 0.49 4.33 6.61
N ASN A 44 0.59 5.33 7.50
CA ASN A 44 1.26 5.14 8.80
C ASN A 44 0.53 4.14 9.69
N LYS A 45 -0.81 4.20 9.74
CA LYS A 45 -1.62 3.23 10.48
C LYS A 45 -1.40 1.82 9.95
N PHE A 46 -1.47 1.66 8.62
CA PHE A 46 -1.21 0.39 7.96
C PHE A 46 0.18 -0.14 8.29
N ARG A 47 1.23 0.68 8.18
CA ARG A 47 2.61 0.29 8.51
C ARG A 47 2.80 -0.20 9.95
N ILE A 48 2.03 0.34 10.89
CA ILE A 48 2.05 -0.08 12.29
C ILE A 48 1.31 -1.42 12.45
N ASP A 49 0.12 -1.53 11.88
CA ASP A 49 -0.75 -2.70 12.03
C ASP A 49 -0.17 -3.92 11.27
N SER A 50 0.29 -3.72 10.03
CA SER A 50 1.08 -4.69 9.28
C SER A 50 2.53 -4.58 9.73
N GLY A 51 2.92 -5.20 10.83
CA GLY A 51 4.31 -5.16 11.34
C GLY A 51 5.37 -5.60 10.32
N ASP A 52 6.46 -6.22 10.76
CA ASP A 52 7.61 -6.44 9.86
C ASP A 52 7.37 -7.45 8.72
N SER A 53 6.19 -8.05 8.68
CA SER A 53 5.75 -9.00 7.68
C SER A 53 5.42 -8.39 6.31
N VAL A 54 5.28 -7.06 6.20
CA VAL A 54 4.91 -6.39 4.94
C VAL A 54 5.94 -5.34 4.56
N VAL A 55 6.37 -5.40 3.30
CA VAL A 55 7.33 -4.48 2.68
C VAL A 55 6.66 -3.68 1.56
N TRP A 56 7.11 -2.44 1.36
CA TRP A 56 6.65 -1.55 0.31
C TRP A 56 7.63 -1.54 -0.86
N VAL A 57 7.15 -1.86 -2.06
CA VAL A 57 7.94 -1.78 -3.30
C VAL A 57 7.67 -0.42 -3.93
N LYS A 58 8.61 0.51 -3.74
CA LYS A 58 8.45 1.91 -4.17
C LYS A 58 8.41 2.07 -5.70
N SER A 59 9.16 1.25 -6.43
CA SER A 59 9.24 1.29 -7.90
C SER A 59 7.87 1.07 -8.55
N ASP A 60 7.13 0.09 -8.06
CA ASP A 60 5.85 -0.36 -8.62
C ASP A 60 4.64 0.02 -7.75
N LYS A 61 4.86 0.70 -6.63
CA LYS A 61 3.83 1.22 -5.71
C LYS A 61 2.86 0.14 -5.20
N TYR A 62 3.39 -0.99 -4.75
CA TYR A 62 2.61 -2.05 -4.11
C TYR A 62 3.24 -2.55 -2.81
N TRP A 63 2.41 -3.11 -1.93
CA TRP A 63 2.85 -3.85 -0.76
C TRP A 63 2.88 -5.34 -1.04
N ARG A 64 3.85 -6.06 -0.48
CA ARG A 64 3.87 -7.52 -0.49
C ARG A 64 4.37 -8.06 0.84
N PHE A 65 4.21 -9.35 1.04
CA PHE A 65 4.82 -10.01 2.19
C PHE A 65 6.36 -9.98 2.07
N ARG A 66 7.02 -9.81 3.21
CA ARG A 66 8.48 -9.89 3.34
C ARG A 66 8.93 -11.30 2.97
N VAL A 67 10.00 -11.38 2.19
CA VAL A 67 10.73 -12.63 1.89
C VAL A 67 12.11 -12.59 2.55
N ASN A 68 12.75 -13.75 2.70
CA ASN A 68 14.07 -13.85 3.35
C ASN A 68 15.18 -13.07 2.63
N GLU A 69 14.98 -12.74 1.35
CA GLU A 69 15.91 -11.97 0.53
C GLU A 69 15.79 -10.45 0.74
N ASP A 70 14.72 -9.97 1.40
CA ASP A 70 14.54 -8.55 1.67
C ASP A 70 15.55 -8.04 2.70
N GLU A 71 16.13 -6.87 2.40
CA GLU A 71 17.01 -6.17 3.33
C GLU A 71 16.26 -5.77 4.62
N ASP A 72 17.04 -5.47 5.66
CA ASP A 72 16.50 -4.88 6.89
C ASP A 72 15.93 -3.49 6.55
N GLY A 73 14.61 -3.32 6.72
CA GLY A 73 13.89 -2.14 6.26
C GLY A 73 12.47 -2.44 5.81
N ARG A 74 11.67 -1.39 5.58
CA ARG A 74 10.28 -1.51 5.11
C ARG A 74 10.12 -1.21 3.62
N GLU A 75 11.23 -1.06 2.92
CA GLU A 75 11.28 -0.81 1.49
C GLU A 75 11.98 -1.99 0.82
N ALA A 76 11.31 -2.61 -0.13
CA ALA A 76 11.90 -3.64 -0.96
C ALA A 76 12.37 -3.01 -2.28
N ARG A 77 13.58 -3.36 -2.71
CA ARG A 77 14.06 -3.06 -4.05
C ARG A 77 13.41 -4.08 -4.98
N GLY A 78 12.44 -3.62 -5.78
CA GLY A 78 11.81 -4.42 -6.82
C GLY A 78 12.81 -4.87 -7.87
#